data_AF-A0A7H8QPD7-F1
#
_entry.id   AF-A0A7H8QPD7-F1
#
_cell.length_a   1.000
_cell.length_b   1.000
_cell.length_c   1.000
_cell.angle_alpha   90.00
_cell.angle_beta   90.00
_cell.angle_gamma   90.00
#
_symmetry.space_group_name_H-M   'P 1'
#
loop_
_entity.id
_entity.type
_entity.pdbx_description
1 polymer ?
#
loop_
_entity_poly.entity_id
_entity_poly.type
_entity_poly.pdbx_seq_one_letter_code
_entity_poly.pdbx_strand_id
1 'polypeptide(L)'
;MTATKSQYPPSTKTEGLPYYTPANNPGAALNPQEPNTPTLFRPLQIRDVILKNRVAVAPMCMFSCESDPTSPAVGALTDFHVAHLGHFATKGVGLVMIEATAVQATGRISPNDSGLWQEGTDSEQYKGLRRVVNFVHSQGAKIGVQLTHAGRKASITTPWLVEIGSSSRADESVGGWPSDVVAPTGGEEFKWAPGDKKFWAPREINVSEINELIQAFARSAKLAIQAGVDVIEVHAAHGYLLHEFLSPVTNRRNDHYGGSFENRTRIIHEVTTAIRAAIPVGTPLFLRISGSEWLEECPVAAETGSWDLSSSIRLAKLLPQFGVDLVDVSSGGNHKDQRIQPHSNYQVDFAARIRREIRACRQTTLVGAVGLITEAEAARDIVQGADEVFSNDQEPKADVILMARQFLREPGWVFAAAKKLNVPVSITNQFSRGLL
;
A
#
# COMPACT_ATOMS: atom_id res chain seq x y z
N MET A 1 18.10 -53.33 -23.29
CA MET A 1 18.57 -52.19 -22.49
C MET A 1 17.34 -51.46 -21.96
N THR A 2 17.14 -51.52 -20.66
CA THR A 2 16.04 -50.89 -19.92
C THR A 2 16.09 -49.38 -20.08
N ALA A 3 14.98 -48.81 -20.56
CA ALA A 3 14.79 -47.37 -20.67
C ALA A 3 15.07 -46.71 -19.31
N THR A 4 15.97 -45.73 -19.35
CA THR A 4 16.40 -44.89 -18.24
C THR A 4 15.19 -44.26 -17.54
N LYS A 5 15.15 -44.38 -16.21
CA LYS A 5 14.21 -43.68 -15.33
C LYS A 5 14.15 -42.20 -15.71
N SER A 6 12.93 -41.73 -16.02
CA SER A 6 12.47 -40.33 -16.10
C SER A 6 13.52 -39.27 -15.73
N GLN A 7 14.00 -38.53 -16.74
CA GLN A 7 14.90 -37.36 -16.61
C GLN A 7 14.24 -36.11 -16.01
N TYR A 8 12.98 -36.20 -15.56
CA TYR A 8 12.28 -35.04 -14.99
C TYR A 8 12.60 -34.88 -13.50
N PRO A 9 13.03 -33.69 -13.05
CA PRO A 9 13.23 -33.43 -11.63
C PRO A 9 11.92 -33.66 -10.85
N PRO A 10 12.00 -34.15 -9.60
CA PRO A 10 10.81 -34.38 -8.79
C PRO A 10 10.11 -33.04 -8.49
N SER A 11 8.78 -33.06 -8.49
CA SER A 11 8.00 -31.90 -8.03
C SER A 11 8.20 -31.72 -6.53
N THR A 12 8.86 -30.63 -6.13
CA THR A 12 9.10 -30.28 -4.72
C THR A 12 7.90 -29.56 -4.13
N LYS A 13 7.48 -29.95 -2.92
CA LYS A 13 6.39 -29.28 -2.19
C LYS A 13 6.89 -27.92 -1.67
N THR A 14 6.07 -26.87 -1.73
CA THR A 14 6.37 -25.62 -1.02
C THR A 14 6.42 -25.85 0.51
N GLU A 15 7.47 -25.37 1.15
CA GLU A 15 7.68 -25.48 2.59
C GLU A 15 6.66 -24.67 3.40
N GLY A 16 6.42 -25.06 4.66
CA GLY A 16 5.60 -24.28 5.61
C GLY A 16 4.08 -24.34 5.38
N LEU A 17 3.59 -25.08 4.39
CA LEU A 17 2.15 -25.15 4.08
C LEU A 17 1.46 -26.43 4.60
N PRO A 18 0.19 -26.31 5.04
CA PRO A 18 -0.62 -27.44 5.48
C PRO A 18 -1.14 -28.31 4.32
N TYR A 19 -0.97 -27.87 3.06
CA TYR A 19 -1.40 -28.58 1.86
C TYR A 19 -0.28 -28.67 0.82
N TYR A 20 -0.46 -29.52 -0.19
CA TYR A 20 0.48 -29.66 -1.30
C TYR A 20 0.26 -28.60 -2.39
N THR A 21 1.35 -27.99 -2.84
CA THR A 21 1.48 -27.25 -4.10
C THR A 21 2.95 -27.33 -4.51
N PRO A 22 3.27 -27.44 -5.81
CA PRO A 22 4.64 -27.40 -6.26
C PRO A 22 5.27 -26.05 -5.87
N ALA A 23 6.54 -26.07 -5.52
CA ALA A 23 7.35 -24.88 -5.31
C ALA A 23 7.34 -24.05 -6.60
N ASN A 24 6.68 -22.90 -6.55
CA ASN A 24 6.49 -22.01 -7.67
C ASN A 24 7.27 -20.71 -7.40
N ASN A 25 7.84 -20.12 -8.46
CA ASN A 25 8.42 -18.79 -8.39
C ASN A 25 8.19 -17.98 -9.68
N PRO A 26 6.97 -17.99 -10.28
CA PRO A 26 6.69 -17.31 -11.55
C PRO A 26 7.18 -15.86 -11.56
N GLY A 27 7.57 -15.36 -12.73
CA GLY A 27 7.95 -13.96 -12.97
C GLY A 27 9.35 -13.58 -12.50
N ALA A 28 10.09 -14.49 -11.86
CA ALA A 28 11.52 -14.30 -11.63
C ALA A 28 12.28 -14.47 -12.95
N ALA A 29 13.15 -13.53 -13.30
CA ALA A 29 14.03 -13.65 -14.45
C ALA A 29 14.94 -14.88 -14.31
N LEU A 30 15.16 -15.60 -15.40
CA LEU A 30 16.08 -16.76 -15.40
C LEU A 30 17.54 -16.32 -15.27
N ASN A 31 17.89 -15.16 -15.83
CA ASN A 31 19.23 -14.60 -15.82
C ASN A 31 19.24 -13.15 -15.28
N PRO A 32 18.93 -12.93 -13.98
CA PRO A 32 18.72 -11.60 -13.43
C PRO A 32 19.98 -10.72 -13.41
N GLN A 33 21.17 -11.30 -13.49
CA GLN A 33 22.45 -10.58 -13.44
C GLN A 33 23.02 -10.25 -14.83
N GLU A 34 22.37 -10.69 -15.91
CA GLU A 34 22.81 -10.37 -17.26
C GLU A 34 22.68 -8.86 -17.52
N PRO A 35 23.66 -8.22 -18.19
CA PRO A 35 23.63 -6.78 -18.46
C PRO A 35 22.36 -6.33 -19.19
N ASN A 36 21.82 -7.19 -20.06
CA ASN A 36 20.63 -6.91 -20.88
C ASN A 36 19.31 -7.16 -20.14
N THR A 37 19.31 -7.77 -18.95
CA THR A 37 18.08 -7.94 -18.16
C THR A 37 17.66 -6.58 -17.63
N PRO A 38 16.48 -6.04 -18.00
CA PRO A 38 16.02 -4.74 -17.55
C PRO A 38 15.91 -4.68 -16.03
N THR A 39 16.21 -3.52 -15.42
CA THR A 39 16.16 -3.36 -13.95
C THR A 39 14.79 -3.75 -13.38
N LEU A 40 13.72 -3.54 -14.14
CA LEU A 40 12.35 -3.97 -13.80
C LEU A 40 12.25 -5.45 -13.38
N PHE A 41 13.05 -6.34 -13.98
CA PHE A 41 13.07 -7.78 -13.71
C PHE A 41 14.28 -8.23 -12.88
N ARG A 42 15.12 -7.31 -12.43
CA ARG A 42 16.18 -7.60 -11.47
C ARG A 42 15.61 -7.65 -10.05
N PRO A 43 16.11 -8.53 -9.18
CA PRO A 43 15.71 -8.54 -7.78
C PRO A 43 15.96 -7.20 -7.08
N LEU A 44 15.10 -6.86 -6.12
CA LEU A 44 15.28 -5.72 -5.23
C LEU A 44 15.31 -6.23 -3.79
N GLN A 45 16.43 -6.01 -3.10
CA GLN A 45 16.56 -6.30 -1.68
C GLN A 45 16.16 -5.07 -0.86
N ILE A 46 15.28 -5.28 0.11
CA ILE A 46 14.90 -4.29 1.12
C ILE A 46 14.98 -5.00 2.46
N ARG A 47 15.95 -4.63 3.30
CA ARG A 47 16.26 -5.37 4.54
C ARG A 47 16.46 -6.87 4.24
N ASP A 48 15.75 -7.76 4.93
CA ASP A 48 15.84 -9.21 4.76
C ASP A 48 14.88 -9.75 3.68
N VAL A 49 14.08 -8.87 3.06
CA VAL A 49 13.11 -9.25 2.03
C VAL A 49 13.71 -8.99 0.64
N ILE A 50 13.68 -10.03 -0.20
CA ILE A 50 14.09 -9.94 -1.60
C ILE A 50 12.84 -10.06 -2.47
N LEU A 51 12.55 -9.03 -3.24
CA LEU A 51 11.56 -9.06 -4.31
C LEU A 51 12.21 -9.65 -5.55
N LYS A 52 11.57 -10.62 -6.20
CA LYS A 52 12.10 -11.26 -7.42
C LYS A 52 12.13 -10.36 -8.66
N ASN A 53 11.35 -9.28 -8.65
CA ASN A 53 11.31 -8.22 -9.64
C ASN A 53 10.76 -6.95 -8.99
N ARG A 54 10.81 -5.82 -9.69
CA ARG A 54 10.43 -4.49 -9.20
C ARG A 54 8.97 -4.13 -9.51
N VAL A 55 8.13 -5.14 -9.67
CA VAL A 55 6.70 -4.96 -9.94
C VAL A 55 5.89 -5.36 -8.71
N ALA A 56 5.18 -4.38 -8.15
CA ALA A 56 4.27 -4.58 -7.04
C ALA A 56 2.82 -4.29 -7.42
N VAL A 57 1.89 -5.02 -6.82
CA VAL A 57 0.46 -4.69 -6.84
C VAL A 57 0.21 -3.66 -5.75
N ALA A 58 -0.34 -2.51 -6.12
CA ALA A 58 -0.75 -1.48 -5.16
C ALA A 58 -1.96 -1.94 -4.33
N PRO A 59 -2.11 -1.48 -3.07
CA PRO A 59 -3.28 -1.79 -2.25
C PRO A 59 -4.55 -1.23 -2.90
N MET A 60 -5.56 -2.08 -3.08
CA MET A 60 -6.85 -1.75 -3.70
C MET A 60 -7.99 -2.30 -2.84
N CYS A 61 -8.78 -1.42 -2.23
CA CYS A 61 -9.93 -1.86 -1.43
C CYS A 61 -10.91 -2.67 -2.27
N MET A 62 -11.25 -3.86 -1.77
CA MET A 62 -12.17 -4.79 -2.44
C MET A 62 -13.54 -4.82 -1.77
N PHE A 63 -13.68 -4.22 -0.58
CA PHE A 63 -14.97 -4.08 0.12
C PHE A 63 -15.73 -5.42 0.23
N SER A 64 -14.98 -6.50 0.48
CA SER A 64 -15.45 -7.89 0.37
C SER A 64 -15.33 -8.67 1.69
N CYS A 65 -15.34 -7.94 2.81
CA CYS A 65 -15.36 -8.50 4.16
C CYS A 65 -16.78 -8.48 4.75
N GLU A 66 -16.99 -9.31 5.77
CA GLU A 66 -18.22 -9.32 6.57
C GLU A 66 -18.45 -7.95 7.22
N SER A 67 -19.67 -7.43 7.06
CA SER A 67 -20.08 -6.11 7.56
C SER A 67 -20.82 -6.17 8.89
N ASP A 68 -21.41 -7.31 9.27
CA ASP A 68 -22.13 -7.44 10.54
C ASP A 68 -21.15 -7.23 11.72
N PRO A 69 -21.30 -6.15 12.51
CA PRO A 69 -20.40 -5.85 13.62
C PRO A 69 -20.45 -6.88 14.74
N THR A 70 -21.48 -7.74 14.77
CA THR A 70 -21.61 -8.84 15.75
C THR A 70 -20.94 -10.14 15.30
N SER A 71 -20.60 -10.24 14.01
CA SER A 71 -19.95 -11.43 13.47
C SER A 71 -18.50 -11.51 13.96
N PRO A 72 -18.02 -12.70 14.41
CA PRO A 72 -16.60 -12.87 14.71
C PRO A 72 -15.71 -12.66 13.48
N ALA A 73 -16.26 -12.81 12.28
CA ALA A 73 -15.57 -12.63 11.01
C ALA A 73 -15.57 -11.18 10.48
N VAL A 74 -16.11 -10.21 11.22
CA VAL A 74 -16.13 -8.80 10.80
C VAL A 74 -14.74 -8.30 10.40
N GLY A 75 -14.63 -7.74 9.19
CA GLY A 75 -13.37 -7.28 8.62
C GLY A 75 -12.33 -8.38 8.32
N ALA A 76 -12.65 -9.66 8.47
CA ALA A 76 -11.74 -10.75 8.13
C ALA A 76 -11.64 -10.93 6.61
N LEU A 77 -10.41 -11.17 6.12
CA LEU A 77 -10.18 -11.52 4.72
C LEU A 77 -10.86 -12.85 4.39
N THR A 78 -11.69 -12.82 3.35
CA THR A 78 -12.50 -13.94 2.85
C THR A 78 -11.84 -14.69 1.69
N ASP A 79 -12.48 -15.75 1.20
CA ASP A 79 -12.04 -16.53 0.02
C ASP A 79 -11.95 -15.67 -1.25
N PHE A 80 -12.70 -14.56 -1.32
CA PHE A 80 -12.54 -13.56 -2.36
C PHE A 80 -11.10 -13.05 -2.42
N HIS A 81 -10.49 -12.73 -1.27
CA HIS A 81 -9.14 -12.20 -1.18
C HIS A 81 -8.09 -13.26 -1.52
N VAL A 82 -8.34 -14.53 -1.18
CA VAL A 82 -7.48 -15.65 -1.61
C VAL A 82 -7.45 -15.74 -3.14
N ALA A 83 -8.61 -15.68 -3.80
CA ALA A 83 -8.68 -15.68 -5.26
C ALA A 83 -8.07 -14.41 -5.87
N HIS A 84 -8.43 -13.24 -5.35
CA HIS A 84 -8.04 -11.92 -5.84
C HIS A 84 -6.57 -11.57 -5.61
N LEU A 85 -5.91 -12.04 -4.56
CA LEU A 85 -4.49 -11.80 -4.36
C LEU A 85 -3.67 -12.97 -4.92
N GLY A 86 -4.22 -14.18 -4.86
CA GLY A 86 -3.60 -15.39 -5.38
C GLY A 86 -3.40 -15.38 -6.90
N HIS A 87 -4.35 -14.84 -7.67
CA HIS A 87 -4.16 -14.75 -9.12
C HIS A 87 -3.04 -13.78 -9.54
N PHE A 88 -2.66 -12.80 -8.72
CA PHE A 88 -1.46 -11.97 -8.95
C PHE A 88 -0.18 -12.75 -8.64
N ALA A 89 -0.18 -13.47 -7.51
CA ALA A 89 0.96 -14.27 -7.07
C ALA A 89 1.31 -15.38 -8.08
N THR A 90 0.29 -16.03 -8.66
CA THR A 90 0.45 -17.04 -9.73
C THR A 90 0.89 -16.46 -11.09
N LYS A 91 0.93 -15.13 -11.24
CA LYS A 91 1.20 -14.44 -12.52
C LYS A 91 2.39 -13.50 -12.47
N GLY A 92 3.27 -13.69 -11.49
CA GLY A 92 4.66 -13.23 -11.58
C GLY A 92 5.00 -11.96 -10.83
N VAL A 93 4.06 -11.35 -10.11
CA VAL A 93 4.29 -10.15 -9.30
C VAL A 93 5.33 -10.42 -8.21
N GLY A 94 6.23 -9.45 -7.97
CA GLY A 94 7.25 -9.51 -6.92
C GLY A 94 6.70 -9.30 -5.51
N LEU A 95 5.83 -8.29 -5.35
CA LEU A 95 5.14 -7.94 -4.10
C LEU A 95 3.64 -7.73 -4.31
N VAL A 96 2.81 -8.43 -3.54
CA VAL A 96 1.36 -8.24 -3.52
C VAL A 96 0.98 -7.48 -2.25
N MET A 97 0.40 -6.29 -2.38
CA MET A 97 -0.12 -5.54 -1.23
C MET A 97 -1.58 -5.91 -0.97
N ILE A 98 -1.86 -6.37 0.24
CA ILE A 98 -3.22 -6.42 0.78
C ILE A 98 -3.75 -4.98 0.88
N GLU A 99 -5.04 -4.82 0.63
CA GLU A 99 -5.73 -3.55 0.67
C GLU A 99 -5.62 -2.81 2.02
N ALA A 100 -6.09 -1.56 2.04
CA ALA A 100 -6.13 -0.76 3.25
C ALA A 100 -6.89 -1.52 4.37
N THR A 101 -6.14 -1.96 5.37
CA THR A 101 -6.58 -2.82 6.45
C THR A 101 -6.67 -1.98 7.73
N ALA A 102 -7.87 -1.82 8.26
CA ALA A 102 -8.12 -0.93 9.38
C ALA A 102 -7.52 -1.46 10.69
N VAL A 103 -6.83 -0.58 11.44
CA VAL A 103 -6.24 -0.93 12.75
C VAL A 103 -7.23 -0.83 13.91
N GLN A 104 -8.38 -0.20 13.66
CA GLN A 104 -9.52 -0.07 14.58
C GLN A 104 -10.81 -0.33 13.78
N ALA A 105 -11.85 -0.86 14.43
CA ALA A 105 -13.12 -1.14 13.78
C ALA A 105 -13.77 0.10 13.15
N THR A 106 -13.65 1.27 13.80
CA THR A 106 -14.16 2.56 13.31
C THR A 106 -13.19 3.28 12.38
N GLY A 107 -11.99 2.72 12.18
CA GLY A 107 -11.01 3.18 11.20
C GLY A 107 -11.20 2.64 9.79
N ARG A 108 -12.23 1.86 9.54
CA ARG A 108 -12.60 1.37 8.19
C ARG A 108 -13.14 2.50 7.31
N ILE A 109 -13.01 2.38 5.99
CA ILE A 109 -13.69 3.28 5.04
C ILE A 109 -15.17 2.91 4.97
N SER A 110 -15.47 1.64 4.73
CA SER A 110 -16.83 1.08 4.71
C SER A 110 -17.00 -0.07 5.70
N PRO A 111 -18.25 -0.48 6.03
CA PRO A 111 -18.49 -1.68 6.83
C PRO A 111 -17.83 -2.95 6.27
N ASN A 112 -17.63 -3.04 4.94
CA ASN A 112 -17.07 -4.21 4.25
C ASN A 112 -15.56 -4.16 4.06
N ASP A 113 -14.86 -3.22 4.68
CA ASP A 113 -13.40 -3.12 4.62
C ASP A 113 -12.72 -4.21 5.45
N SER A 114 -11.52 -4.57 5.02
CA SER A 114 -10.62 -5.45 5.78
C SER A 114 -10.11 -4.80 7.07
N GLY A 115 -9.79 -5.63 8.05
CA GLY A 115 -9.43 -5.24 9.41
C GLY A 115 -8.36 -6.11 10.04
N LEU A 116 -7.61 -5.52 10.97
CA LEU A 116 -6.65 -6.23 11.82
C LEU A 116 -6.60 -5.63 13.23
N TRP A 117 -7.77 -5.35 13.79
CA TRP A 117 -7.95 -4.78 15.13
C TRP A 117 -8.23 -5.84 16.20
N GLN A 118 -8.72 -7.03 15.80
CA GLN A 118 -8.95 -8.14 16.72
C GLN A 118 -7.61 -8.66 17.25
N GLU A 119 -7.59 -9.06 18.52
CA GLU A 119 -6.38 -9.54 19.18
C GLU A 119 -6.23 -11.06 19.06
N GLY A 120 -4.97 -11.52 19.06
CA GLY A 120 -4.63 -12.93 19.12
C GLY A 120 -4.72 -13.68 17.79
N THR A 121 -4.08 -14.85 17.75
CA THR A 121 -3.98 -15.71 16.57
C THR A 121 -5.21 -16.58 16.33
N ASP A 122 -6.16 -16.57 17.28
CA ASP A 122 -7.42 -17.31 17.17
C ASP A 122 -8.54 -16.45 16.55
N SER A 123 -8.29 -15.17 16.30
CA SER A 123 -9.22 -14.26 15.64
C SER A 123 -9.44 -14.62 14.17
N GLU A 124 -10.65 -14.36 13.64
CA GLU A 124 -10.95 -14.61 12.23
C GLU A 124 -10.16 -13.67 11.31
N GLN A 125 -9.87 -12.43 11.76
CA GLN A 125 -8.98 -11.51 11.05
C GLN A 125 -7.57 -12.10 10.86
N TYR A 126 -6.98 -12.69 11.92
CA TYR A 126 -5.69 -13.37 11.81
C TYR A 126 -5.75 -14.60 10.91
N LYS A 127 -6.77 -15.46 11.07
CA LYS A 127 -6.91 -16.70 10.28
C LYS A 127 -7.09 -16.40 8.79
N GLY A 128 -7.94 -15.42 8.45
CA GLY A 128 -8.13 -14.94 7.09
C GLY A 128 -6.83 -14.41 6.47
N LEU A 129 -6.10 -13.57 7.23
CA LEU A 129 -4.79 -13.07 6.83
C LEU A 129 -3.78 -14.20 6.59
N ARG A 130 -3.64 -15.12 7.55
CA ARG A 130 -2.73 -16.27 7.44
C ARG A 130 -3.04 -17.13 6.22
N ARG A 131 -4.32 -17.32 5.89
CA ARG A 131 -4.74 -18.08 4.70
C ARG A 131 -4.30 -17.42 3.40
N VAL A 132 -4.46 -16.10 3.28
CA VAL A 132 -3.99 -15.33 2.12
C VAL A 132 -2.47 -15.37 2.01
N VAL A 133 -1.76 -15.11 3.11
CA VAL A 133 -0.28 -15.15 3.17
C VAL A 133 0.24 -16.51 2.70
N ASN A 134 -0.29 -17.60 3.26
CA ASN A 134 0.08 -18.96 2.89
C ASN A 134 -0.09 -19.20 1.38
N PHE A 135 -1.20 -18.76 0.79
CA PHE A 135 -1.40 -18.91 -0.65
C PHE A 135 -0.39 -18.07 -1.46
N VAL A 136 -0.16 -16.82 -1.13
CA VAL A 136 0.76 -15.96 -1.88
C VAL A 136 2.21 -16.47 -1.79
N HIS A 137 2.67 -16.84 -0.60
CA HIS A 137 3.99 -17.46 -0.40
C HIS A 137 4.13 -18.78 -1.15
N SER A 138 3.05 -19.55 -1.28
CA SER A 138 3.06 -20.79 -2.03
C SER A 138 3.43 -20.62 -3.52
N GLN A 139 3.27 -19.41 -4.04
CA GLN A 139 3.59 -19.01 -5.41
C GLN A 139 4.88 -18.19 -5.52
N GLY A 140 5.68 -18.12 -4.45
CA GLY A 140 6.98 -17.43 -4.44
C GLY A 140 6.88 -15.91 -4.62
N ALA A 141 5.73 -15.31 -4.34
CA ALA A 141 5.58 -13.86 -4.26
C ALA A 141 5.69 -13.40 -2.80
N LYS A 142 6.16 -12.17 -2.60
CA LYS A 142 6.12 -11.51 -1.29
C LYS A 142 4.77 -10.86 -1.07
N ILE A 143 4.35 -10.75 0.19
CA ILE A 143 3.07 -10.14 0.55
C ILE A 143 3.28 -9.03 1.58
N GLY A 144 2.66 -7.87 1.32
CA GLY A 144 2.60 -6.77 2.26
C GLY A 144 1.17 -6.47 2.69
N VAL A 145 1.02 -5.72 3.78
CA VAL A 145 -0.28 -5.18 4.22
C VAL A 145 -0.19 -3.67 4.39
N GLN A 146 -1.18 -2.95 3.87
CA GLN A 146 -1.31 -1.52 4.14
C GLN A 146 -2.19 -1.31 5.37
N LEU A 147 -1.63 -0.83 6.47
CA LEU A 147 -2.37 -0.48 7.68
C LEU A 147 -2.90 0.95 7.59
N THR A 148 -4.16 1.15 7.96
CA THR A 148 -4.85 2.44 7.79
C THR A 148 -5.80 2.78 8.94
N HIS A 149 -6.20 4.05 8.96
CA HIS A 149 -7.40 4.55 9.63
C HIS A 149 -8.05 5.62 8.74
N ALA A 150 -9.32 5.45 8.36
CA ALA A 150 -9.98 6.27 7.34
C ALA A 150 -10.35 7.70 7.77
N GLY A 151 -10.33 7.99 9.07
CA GLY A 151 -10.50 9.35 9.59
C GLY A 151 -11.85 9.94 9.18
N ARG A 152 -11.86 11.19 8.69
CA ARG A 152 -13.10 11.89 8.31
C ARG A 152 -13.79 11.35 7.06
N LYS A 153 -13.15 10.36 6.41
CA LYS A 153 -13.70 9.62 5.25
C LYS A 153 -14.22 8.23 5.64
N ALA A 154 -14.23 7.89 6.92
CA ALA A 154 -14.78 6.65 7.45
C ALA A 154 -16.31 6.60 7.34
N SER A 155 -16.86 5.39 7.53
CA SER A 155 -18.30 5.12 7.58
C SER A 155 -19.06 5.57 6.33
N ILE A 156 -18.59 5.15 5.16
CA ILE A 156 -19.29 5.30 3.88
C ILE A 156 -19.74 3.94 3.32
N THR A 157 -20.71 3.94 2.41
CA THR A 157 -21.18 2.73 1.72
C THR A 157 -20.16 2.26 0.68
N THR A 158 -20.26 1.01 0.27
CA THR A 158 -19.41 0.45 -0.79
C THR A 158 -19.62 1.15 -2.14
N PRO A 159 -18.59 1.25 -3.01
CA PRO A 159 -18.65 2.09 -4.20
C PRO A 159 -19.68 1.71 -5.27
N TRP A 160 -20.12 0.45 -5.33
CA TRP A 160 -21.11 -0.01 -6.32
C TRP A 160 -22.57 0.23 -5.90
N LEU A 161 -22.81 0.71 -4.69
CA LEU A 161 -24.13 1.14 -4.23
C LEU A 161 -24.45 2.58 -4.61
N VAL A 162 -23.48 3.30 -5.17
CA VAL A 162 -23.59 4.69 -5.58
C VAL A 162 -23.10 4.88 -7.01
N GLU A 163 -23.43 6.02 -7.61
CA GLU A 163 -22.89 6.39 -8.92
C GLU A 163 -21.35 6.45 -8.88
N ILE A 164 -20.71 6.05 -9.99
CA ILE A 164 -19.25 6.07 -10.13
C ILE A 164 -18.74 7.50 -9.84
N GLY A 165 -17.79 7.60 -8.90
CA GLY A 165 -17.22 8.88 -8.48
C GLY A 165 -18.02 9.61 -7.38
N SER A 166 -19.11 9.01 -6.89
CA SER A 166 -19.90 9.51 -5.77
C SER A 166 -19.57 8.77 -4.47
N SER A 167 -20.21 9.19 -3.38
CA SER A 167 -20.12 8.56 -2.06
C SER A 167 -21.44 8.75 -1.32
N SER A 168 -21.80 7.78 -0.49
CA SER A 168 -22.91 7.88 0.45
C SER A 168 -22.43 7.47 1.83
N ARG A 169 -22.89 8.16 2.86
CA ARG A 169 -22.58 7.83 4.24
C ARG A 169 -23.28 6.51 4.62
N ALA A 170 -22.61 5.69 5.42
CA ALA A 170 -23.19 4.52 6.06
C ALA A 170 -23.59 4.90 7.50
N ASP A 171 -24.86 4.69 7.86
CA ASP A 171 -25.36 4.79 9.23
C ASP A 171 -25.46 3.39 9.86
N GLU A 172 -25.91 3.32 11.12
CA GLU A 172 -26.04 2.07 11.88
C GLU A 172 -26.94 1.03 11.18
N SER A 173 -27.92 1.47 10.38
CA SER A 173 -28.85 0.55 9.69
C SER A 173 -28.16 -0.31 8.62
N VAL A 174 -26.99 0.12 8.16
CA VAL A 174 -26.13 -0.60 7.21
C VAL A 174 -24.74 -0.91 7.78
N GLY A 175 -24.59 -0.87 9.10
CA GLY A 175 -23.35 -1.21 9.81
C GLY A 175 -22.32 -0.08 9.92
N GLY A 176 -22.71 1.17 9.68
CA GLY A 176 -21.91 2.37 9.89
C GLY A 176 -21.85 2.83 11.36
N TRP A 177 -21.06 3.88 11.62
CA TRP A 177 -20.74 4.42 12.95
C TRP A 177 -20.67 5.97 12.92
N PRO A 178 -21.79 6.68 12.69
CA PRO A 178 -21.80 8.12 12.47
C PRO A 178 -21.20 8.94 13.63
N SER A 179 -21.38 8.48 14.87
CA SER A 179 -20.91 9.21 16.06
C SER A 179 -19.41 9.05 16.34
N ASP A 180 -18.72 8.14 15.63
CA ASP A 180 -17.31 7.80 15.88
C ASP A 180 -16.42 8.00 14.65
N VAL A 181 -16.86 8.84 13.71
CA VAL A 181 -16.00 9.36 12.66
C VAL A 181 -15.09 10.42 13.28
N VAL A 182 -13.78 10.28 13.13
CA VAL A 182 -12.78 11.14 13.80
C VAL A 182 -11.86 11.83 12.80
N ALA A 183 -11.31 12.98 13.20
CA ALA A 183 -10.32 13.73 12.44
C ALA A 183 -9.39 14.50 13.39
N PRO A 184 -8.25 15.05 12.90
CA PRO A 184 -7.39 15.93 13.71
C PRO A 184 -8.13 17.16 14.20
N THR A 185 -9.08 17.67 13.40
CA THR A 185 -9.98 18.76 13.77
C THR A 185 -11.41 18.38 13.39
N GLY A 186 -12.33 18.51 14.35
CA GLY A 186 -13.74 18.12 14.19
C GLY A 186 -14.67 19.28 13.86
N GLY A 187 -15.88 18.96 13.41
CA GLY A 187 -16.92 19.94 13.07
C GLY A 187 -17.59 19.67 11.72
N GLU A 188 -18.72 20.32 11.50
CA GLU A 188 -19.51 20.22 10.26
C GLU A 188 -18.73 20.74 9.04
N GLU A 189 -17.91 21.78 9.24
CA GLU A 189 -17.01 22.37 8.26
C GLU A 189 -15.84 21.46 7.86
N PHE A 190 -15.55 20.43 8.66
CA PHE A 190 -14.48 19.46 8.41
C PHE A 190 -14.96 18.16 7.76
N LYS A 191 -16.24 18.07 7.35
CA LYS A 191 -16.70 17.05 6.40
C LYS A 191 -15.82 17.05 5.15
N TRP A 192 -15.48 15.86 4.64
CA TRP A 192 -14.65 15.77 3.42
C TRP A 192 -15.33 16.38 2.19
N ALA A 193 -16.63 16.16 2.02
CA ALA A 193 -17.45 16.81 1.00
C ALA A 193 -18.73 17.40 1.61
N PRO A 194 -19.25 18.51 1.06
CA PRO A 194 -20.43 19.18 1.57
C PRO A 194 -21.69 18.33 1.36
N GLY A 195 -22.70 18.64 2.18
CA GLY A 195 -24.02 18.04 2.12
C GLY A 195 -24.21 16.86 3.07
N ASP A 196 -25.46 16.52 3.32
CA ASP A 196 -25.82 15.61 4.42
C ASP A 196 -25.83 14.13 4.02
N LYS A 197 -25.59 13.81 2.75
CA LYS A 197 -25.71 12.42 2.26
C LYS A 197 -24.37 11.72 2.07
N LYS A 198 -23.26 12.45 1.98
CA LYS A 198 -21.98 11.90 1.52
C LYS A 198 -21.04 11.47 2.64
N PHE A 199 -20.80 12.35 3.60
CA PHE A 199 -19.84 12.13 4.70
C PHE A 199 -20.41 12.62 6.02
N TRP A 200 -20.01 11.99 7.11
CA TRP A 200 -20.32 12.43 8.47
C TRP A 200 -19.40 13.56 8.90
N ALA A 201 -19.90 14.44 9.78
CA ALA A 201 -19.04 15.41 10.45
C ALA A 201 -18.13 14.64 11.42
N PRO A 202 -16.80 14.81 11.34
CA PRO A 202 -15.92 14.17 12.29
C PRO A 202 -15.97 14.88 13.64
N ARG A 203 -15.77 14.14 14.73
CA ARG A 203 -15.34 14.71 16.01
C ARG A 203 -13.82 14.85 16.03
N GLU A 204 -13.32 15.79 16.81
CA GLU A 204 -11.88 15.91 17.02
C GLU A 204 -11.37 14.72 17.84
N ILE A 205 -10.33 14.04 17.34
CA ILE A 205 -9.65 12.97 18.09
C ILE A 205 -8.83 13.59 19.21
N ASN A 206 -8.95 13.08 20.44
CA ASN A 206 -8.19 13.60 21.57
C ASN A 206 -6.81 12.93 21.70
N VAL A 207 -5.92 13.50 22.52
CA VAL A 207 -4.53 13.01 22.67
C VAL A 207 -4.45 11.56 23.20
N SER A 208 -5.36 11.15 24.09
CA SER A 208 -5.41 9.73 24.52
C SER A 208 -5.75 8.85 23.34
N GLU A 209 -6.79 9.19 22.58
CA GLU A 209 -7.18 8.41 21.40
C GLU A 209 -6.09 8.35 20.33
N ILE A 210 -5.29 9.40 20.17
CA ILE A 210 -4.10 9.39 19.30
C ILE A 210 -3.07 8.37 19.80
N ASN A 211 -2.79 8.32 21.12
CA ASN A 211 -1.90 7.31 21.70
C ASN A 211 -2.44 5.88 21.47
N GLU A 212 -3.73 5.68 21.66
CA GLU A 212 -4.40 4.40 21.47
C GLU A 212 -4.34 3.95 20.01
N LEU A 213 -4.50 4.89 19.07
CA LEU A 213 -4.33 4.68 17.63
C LEU A 213 -2.89 4.27 17.29
N ILE A 214 -1.88 4.96 17.83
CA ILE A 214 -0.46 4.60 17.64
C ILE A 214 -0.21 3.16 18.10
N GLN A 215 -0.74 2.77 19.25
CA GLN A 215 -0.62 1.40 19.75
C GLN A 215 -1.42 0.41 18.91
N ALA A 216 -2.57 0.80 18.35
CA ALA A 216 -3.34 -0.04 17.44
C ALA A 216 -2.54 -0.38 16.18
N PHE A 217 -1.88 0.60 15.56
CA PHE A 217 -0.95 0.36 14.45
C PHE A 217 0.15 -0.64 14.81
N ALA A 218 0.80 -0.48 15.97
CA ALA A 218 1.84 -1.39 16.43
C ALA A 218 1.32 -2.81 16.68
N ARG A 219 0.15 -2.96 17.31
CA ARG A 219 -0.49 -4.27 17.54
C ARG A 219 -0.86 -4.96 16.22
N SER A 220 -1.49 -4.24 15.29
CA SER A 220 -1.85 -4.77 13.97
C SER A 220 -0.61 -5.17 13.18
N ALA A 221 0.45 -4.36 13.19
CA ALA A 221 1.72 -4.69 12.51
C ALA A 221 2.35 -5.97 13.09
N LYS A 222 2.42 -6.09 14.42
CA LYS A 222 2.90 -7.32 15.07
C LYS A 222 2.09 -8.55 14.66
N LEU A 223 0.76 -8.42 14.66
CA LEU A 223 -0.14 -9.52 14.29
C LEU A 223 0.02 -9.92 12.82
N ALA A 224 0.21 -8.94 11.92
CA ALA A 224 0.50 -9.19 10.52
C ALA A 224 1.80 -9.97 10.31
N ILE A 225 2.88 -9.59 11.01
CA ILE A 225 4.15 -10.32 10.96
C ILE A 225 4.00 -11.74 11.53
N GLN A 226 3.25 -11.91 12.63
CA GLN A 226 2.94 -13.24 13.14
C GLN A 226 2.13 -14.09 12.15
N ALA A 227 1.32 -13.48 11.29
CA ALA A 227 0.61 -14.16 10.20
C ALA A 227 1.53 -14.50 9.02
N GLY A 228 2.76 -13.97 8.98
CA GLY A 228 3.76 -14.19 7.94
C GLY A 228 3.81 -13.11 6.86
N VAL A 229 3.21 -11.94 7.08
CA VAL A 229 3.36 -10.80 6.16
C VAL A 229 4.83 -10.39 6.08
N ASP A 230 5.34 -10.13 4.87
CA ASP A 230 6.73 -9.75 4.65
C ASP A 230 6.96 -8.24 4.81
N VAL A 231 5.98 -7.40 4.47
CA VAL A 231 6.10 -5.94 4.41
C VAL A 231 4.93 -5.24 5.11
N ILE A 232 5.22 -4.24 5.93
CA ILE A 232 4.19 -3.34 6.49
C ILE A 232 4.22 -2.02 5.74
N GLU A 233 3.08 -1.52 5.27
CA GLU A 233 2.95 -0.16 4.74
C GLU A 233 2.01 0.65 5.63
N VAL A 234 2.42 1.84 6.04
CA VAL A 234 1.57 2.80 6.76
C VAL A 234 0.88 3.72 5.76
N HIS A 235 -0.44 3.81 5.83
CA HIS A 235 -1.20 4.69 4.94
C HIS A 235 -1.31 6.12 5.49
N ALA A 236 -0.51 7.05 4.95
CA ALA A 236 -0.54 8.48 5.24
C ALA A 236 -0.82 9.33 3.99
N ALA A 237 -1.76 8.87 3.17
CA ALA A 237 -2.11 9.48 1.89
C ALA A 237 -3.63 9.53 1.69
N HIS A 238 -4.07 10.04 0.54
CA HIS A 238 -5.47 9.98 0.06
C HIS A 238 -6.53 10.63 0.96
N GLY A 239 -6.12 11.38 1.96
CA GLY A 239 -7.01 12.13 2.85
C GLY A 239 -7.62 11.27 3.94
N TYR A 240 -6.98 10.15 4.28
CA TYR A 240 -7.31 9.38 5.48
C TYR A 240 -6.54 9.95 6.69
N LEU A 241 -6.80 9.41 7.88
CA LEU A 241 -6.49 10.06 9.15
C LEU A 241 -5.05 10.59 9.25
N LEU A 242 -4.05 9.75 8.93
CA LEU A 242 -2.65 10.19 9.02
C LEU A 242 -2.32 11.30 8.01
N HIS A 243 -2.93 11.30 6.81
CA HIS A 243 -2.79 12.40 5.86
C HIS A 243 -3.52 13.67 6.35
N GLU A 244 -4.66 13.51 7.00
CA GLU A 244 -5.41 14.63 7.58
C GLU A 244 -4.55 15.36 8.62
N PHE A 245 -3.77 14.63 9.43
CA PHE A 245 -2.82 15.24 10.38
C PHE A 245 -1.71 16.02 9.67
N LEU A 246 -1.23 15.51 8.52
CA LEU A 246 -0.17 16.15 7.76
C LEU A 246 -0.60 17.49 7.18
N SER A 247 -1.85 17.67 6.76
CA SER A 247 -2.25 18.90 6.05
C SER A 247 -2.76 20.00 6.97
N PRO A 248 -2.26 21.26 6.84
CA PRO A 248 -2.77 22.39 7.61
C PRO A 248 -4.22 22.77 7.24
N VAL A 249 -4.73 22.29 6.09
CA VAL A 249 -6.12 22.49 5.67
C VAL A 249 -7.08 21.71 6.58
N THR A 250 -6.67 20.52 7.04
CA THR A 250 -7.49 19.58 7.82
C THR A 250 -7.09 19.46 9.27
N ASN A 251 -5.88 19.89 9.63
CA ASN A 251 -5.37 19.89 10.98
C ASN A 251 -5.14 21.33 11.46
N ARG A 252 -6.11 21.85 12.21
CA ARG A 252 -6.08 23.17 12.85
C ARG A 252 -5.84 23.10 14.36
N ARG A 253 -5.30 21.98 14.84
CA ARG A 253 -5.00 21.80 16.26
C ARG A 253 -3.96 22.81 16.73
N ASN A 254 -4.05 23.18 18.00
CA ASN A 254 -3.12 24.08 18.69
C ASN A 254 -2.24 23.37 19.74
N ASP A 255 -2.33 22.04 19.82
CA ASP A 255 -1.49 21.20 20.66
C ASP A 255 -0.24 20.70 19.91
N HIS A 256 0.48 19.73 20.47
CA HIS A 256 1.71 19.18 19.89
C HIS A 256 1.48 18.34 18.63
N TYR A 257 0.24 18.16 18.16
CA TYR A 257 -0.08 17.47 16.91
C TYR A 257 -0.52 18.42 15.78
N GLY A 258 -0.59 19.74 15.99
CA GLY A 258 -0.96 20.70 14.95
C GLY A 258 -0.09 21.96 14.86
N GLY A 259 -0.40 22.79 13.87
CA GLY A 259 0.33 24.03 13.57
C GLY A 259 1.61 23.77 12.76
N SER A 260 2.75 23.65 13.44
CA SER A 260 4.05 23.52 12.76
C SER A 260 4.17 22.24 11.93
N PHE A 261 5.11 22.21 10.99
CA PHE A 261 5.41 21.01 10.21
C PHE A 261 5.82 19.85 11.13
N GLU A 262 6.63 20.14 12.15
CA GLU A 262 7.14 19.18 13.13
C GLU A 262 6.01 18.58 13.95
N ASN A 263 5.01 19.38 14.35
CA ASN A 263 3.84 18.89 15.08
C ASN A 263 2.91 18.08 14.18
N ARG A 264 2.62 18.55 12.96
CA ARG A 264 1.77 17.83 12.00
C ARG A 264 2.36 16.47 11.58
N THR A 265 3.68 16.38 11.47
CA THR A 265 4.39 15.14 11.11
C THR A 265 4.70 14.25 12.31
N ARG A 266 4.49 14.71 13.55
CA ARG A 266 4.76 13.96 14.78
C ARG A 266 4.07 12.61 14.80
N ILE A 267 2.81 12.54 14.39
CA ILE A 267 2.05 11.29 14.38
C ILE A 267 2.68 10.24 13.47
N ILE A 268 3.28 10.63 12.33
CA ILE A 268 3.99 9.70 11.45
C ILE A 268 5.20 9.12 12.15
N HIS A 269 5.99 9.96 12.82
CA HIS A 269 7.14 9.53 13.59
C HIS A 269 6.74 8.58 14.73
N GLU A 270 5.69 8.90 15.49
CA GLU A 270 5.23 8.07 16.61
C GLU A 270 4.67 6.73 16.15
N VAL A 271 3.83 6.71 15.09
CA VAL A 271 3.29 5.46 14.50
C VAL A 271 4.40 4.58 13.97
N THR A 272 5.32 5.13 13.16
CA THR A 272 6.41 4.34 12.56
C THR A 272 7.38 3.83 13.62
N THR A 273 7.70 4.63 14.64
CA THR A 273 8.52 4.20 15.78
C THR A 273 7.86 3.07 16.58
N ALA A 274 6.56 3.19 16.86
CA ALA A 274 5.82 2.15 17.58
C ALA A 274 5.75 0.83 16.79
N ILE A 275 5.51 0.91 15.47
CA ILE A 275 5.57 -0.26 14.58
C ILE A 275 6.97 -0.87 14.61
N ARG A 276 8.02 -0.04 14.50
CA ARG A 276 9.41 -0.51 14.50
C ARG A 276 9.81 -1.24 15.78
N ALA A 277 9.30 -0.80 16.92
CA ALA A 277 9.50 -1.50 18.18
C ALA A 277 8.76 -2.85 18.25
N ALA A 278 7.70 -3.03 17.44
CA ALA A 278 6.83 -4.21 17.47
C ALA A 278 7.16 -5.28 16.42
N ILE A 279 7.97 -4.96 15.41
CA ILE A 279 8.34 -5.88 14.31
C ILE A 279 9.85 -6.18 14.27
N PRO A 280 10.28 -7.32 13.70
CA PRO A 280 11.70 -7.61 13.53
C PRO A 280 12.45 -6.54 12.73
N VAL A 281 13.73 -6.30 13.07
CA VAL A 281 14.59 -5.30 12.41
C VAL A 281 14.77 -5.55 10.90
N GLY A 282 14.64 -6.80 10.48
CA GLY A 282 14.75 -7.24 9.08
C GLY A 282 13.49 -7.02 8.24
N THR A 283 12.36 -6.61 8.85
CA THR A 283 11.10 -6.40 8.14
C THR A 283 11.07 -5.03 7.46
N PRO A 284 10.75 -4.91 6.17
CA PRO A 284 10.55 -3.61 5.54
C PRO A 284 9.33 -2.85 6.10
N LEU A 285 9.49 -1.54 6.34
CA LEU A 285 8.41 -0.61 6.65
C LEU A 285 8.31 0.45 5.56
N PHE A 286 7.17 0.50 4.92
CA PHE A 286 6.84 1.45 3.89
C PHE A 286 5.95 2.54 4.47
N LEU A 287 6.02 3.74 3.88
CA LEU A 287 5.07 4.82 4.14
C LEU A 287 4.48 5.27 2.81
N ARG A 288 3.16 5.21 2.67
CA ARG A 288 2.48 5.80 1.52
C ARG A 288 2.08 7.23 1.83
N ILE A 289 2.46 8.16 0.96
CA ILE A 289 2.14 9.60 1.09
C ILE A 289 1.43 10.11 -0.16
N SER A 290 0.68 11.20 0.00
CA SER A 290 0.28 12.04 -1.13
C SER A 290 1.38 13.07 -1.36
N GLY A 291 2.04 13.04 -2.52
CA GLY A 291 3.14 13.95 -2.86
C GLY A 291 2.70 15.42 -2.87
N SER A 292 1.46 15.67 -3.29
CA SER A 292 0.75 16.95 -3.18
C SER A 292 -0.74 16.67 -3.02
N GLU A 293 -1.46 17.60 -2.41
CA GLU A 293 -2.92 17.62 -2.32
C GLU A 293 -3.61 18.31 -3.50
N TRP A 294 -2.85 18.90 -4.42
CA TRP A 294 -3.34 19.66 -5.58
C TRP A 294 -4.19 20.87 -5.16
N LEU A 295 -3.73 21.60 -4.15
CA LEU A 295 -4.42 22.77 -3.60
C LEU A 295 -3.65 24.07 -3.78
N GLU A 296 -2.43 24.04 -4.31
CA GLU A 296 -1.50 25.17 -4.42
C GLU A 296 -2.13 26.37 -5.16
N GLU A 297 -3.04 26.12 -6.10
CA GLU A 297 -3.77 27.14 -6.86
C GLU A 297 -5.21 27.38 -6.34
N CYS A 298 -5.56 26.86 -5.16
CA CYS A 298 -6.90 26.94 -4.58
C CYS A 298 -6.96 27.99 -3.45
N PRO A 299 -8.07 28.74 -3.31
CA PRO A 299 -8.21 29.76 -2.26
C PRO A 299 -7.93 29.25 -0.84
N VAL A 300 -8.37 28.02 -0.54
CA VAL A 300 -8.15 27.39 0.79
C VAL A 300 -6.67 27.28 1.17
N ALA A 301 -5.79 27.03 0.19
CA ALA A 301 -4.35 26.95 0.45
C ALA A 301 -3.70 28.32 0.60
N ALA A 302 -4.24 29.37 -0.04
CA ALA A 302 -3.76 30.74 0.18
C ALA A 302 -4.00 31.19 1.63
N GLU A 303 -5.06 30.70 2.27
CA GLU A 303 -5.40 31.03 3.66
C GLU A 303 -4.64 30.17 4.68
N THR A 304 -4.51 28.87 4.42
CA THR A 304 -4.05 27.89 5.43
C THR A 304 -2.71 27.22 5.10
N GLY A 305 -2.18 27.43 3.90
CA GLY A 305 -1.16 26.56 3.30
C GLY A 305 -1.76 25.23 2.84
N SER A 306 -0.92 24.31 2.37
CA SER A 306 -1.34 22.95 1.97
C SER A 306 -0.20 21.96 2.18
N TRP A 307 -0.51 20.66 2.07
CA TRP A 307 0.52 19.66 1.90
C TRP A 307 0.93 19.59 0.42
N ASP A 308 2.06 20.20 0.11
CA ASP A 308 2.64 20.30 -1.23
C ASP A 308 3.87 19.38 -1.42
N LEU A 309 4.44 19.40 -2.63
CA LEU A 309 5.65 18.63 -2.93
C LEU A 309 6.83 19.02 -2.02
N SER A 310 6.97 20.29 -1.65
CA SER A 310 8.02 20.76 -0.74
C SER A 310 7.89 20.12 0.64
N SER A 311 6.67 20.02 1.16
CA SER A 311 6.34 19.34 2.42
C SER A 311 6.67 17.86 2.34
N SER A 312 6.30 17.19 1.25
CA SER A 312 6.65 15.78 1.00
C SER A 312 8.16 15.55 0.96
N ILE A 313 8.93 16.43 0.31
CA ILE A 313 10.40 16.37 0.28
C ILE A 313 10.99 16.55 1.69
N ARG A 314 10.46 17.50 2.48
CA ARG A 314 10.89 17.69 3.87
C ARG A 314 10.67 16.44 4.70
N LEU A 315 9.50 15.80 4.58
CA LEU A 315 9.20 14.55 5.29
C LEU A 315 10.10 13.41 4.80
N ALA A 316 10.27 13.27 3.48
CA ALA A 316 11.10 12.23 2.87
C ALA A 316 12.54 12.21 3.40
N LYS A 317 13.11 13.39 3.70
CA LYS A 317 14.46 13.53 4.26
C LYS A 317 14.57 13.02 5.71
N LEU A 318 13.45 12.90 6.44
CA LEU A 318 13.38 12.42 7.83
C LEU A 318 13.09 10.92 7.93
N LEU A 319 12.55 10.31 6.86
CA LEU A 319 12.07 8.91 6.86
C LEU A 319 13.09 7.87 7.36
N PRO A 320 14.39 7.95 7.06
CA PRO A 320 15.38 7.03 7.62
C PRO A 320 15.45 7.07 9.15
N GLN A 321 15.30 8.25 9.76
CA GLN A 321 15.28 8.42 11.22
C GLN A 321 14.02 7.81 11.84
N PHE A 322 12.93 7.78 11.08
CA PHE A 322 11.67 7.15 11.47
C PHE A 322 11.67 5.63 11.18
N GLY A 323 12.78 5.10 10.65
CA GLY A 323 12.93 3.70 10.30
C GLY A 323 12.16 3.30 9.05
N VAL A 324 11.76 4.22 8.18
CA VAL A 324 11.04 3.91 6.93
C VAL A 324 12.02 3.58 5.81
N ASP A 325 11.84 2.41 5.19
CA ASP A 325 12.74 1.87 4.16
C ASP A 325 12.32 2.28 2.75
N LEU A 326 11.04 2.51 2.52
CA LEU A 326 10.49 2.91 1.23
C LEU A 326 9.34 3.90 1.39
N VAL A 327 9.27 4.90 0.51
CA VAL A 327 8.13 5.80 0.38
C VAL A 327 7.35 5.51 -0.90
N ASP A 328 6.07 5.13 -0.78
CA ASP A 328 5.14 4.98 -1.92
C ASP A 328 4.47 6.34 -2.20
N VAL A 329 4.73 6.91 -3.37
CA VAL A 329 4.35 8.29 -3.69
C VAL A 329 3.11 8.33 -4.57
N SER A 330 1.96 8.65 -3.95
CA SER A 330 0.70 8.93 -4.63
C SER A 330 0.39 10.44 -4.61
N SER A 331 -0.88 10.86 -4.65
CA SER A 331 -1.28 12.26 -4.53
C SER A 331 -2.77 12.42 -4.22
N GLY A 332 -3.16 13.63 -3.80
CA GLY A 332 -4.54 14.06 -3.65
C GLY A 332 -5.32 13.35 -2.54
N GLY A 333 -6.63 13.48 -2.64
CA GLY A 333 -7.64 12.81 -1.82
C GLY A 333 -8.03 13.53 -0.54
N ASN A 334 -7.31 14.56 -0.11
CA ASN A 334 -7.57 15.20 1.19
C ASN A 334 -8.70 16.24 1.15
N HIS A 335 -8.86 16.99 0.07
CA HIS A 335 -9.83 18.09 0.04
C HIS A 335 -10.63 18.11 -1.25
N LYS A 336 -11.92 18.44 -1.15
CA LYS A 336 -12.87 18.49 -2.28
C LYS A 336 -12.48 19.47 -3.39
N ASP A 337 -11.77 20.55 -3.04
CA ASP A 337 -11.41 21.62 -3.98
C ASP A 337 -10.12 21.32 -4.77
N GLN A 338 -9.50 20.17 -4.53
CA GLN A 338 -8.30 19.73 -5.23
C GLN A 338 -8.47 19.81 -6.76
N ARG A 339 -7.44 20.28 -7.45
CA ARG A 339 -7.40 20.40 -8.91
C ARG A 339 -6.36 19.47 -9.50
N ILE A 340 -6.71 18.18 -9.53
CA ILE A 340 -5.83 17.16 -10.11
C ILE A 340 -5.81 17.37 -11.63
N GLN A 341 -4.61 17.39 -12.22
CA GLN A 341 -4.41 17.40 -13.66
C GLN A 341 -3.83 16.03 -14.09
N PRO A 342 -4.68 15.04 -14.41
CA PRO A 342 -4.18 13.70 -14.73
C PRO A 342 -3.44 13.71 -16.08
N HIS A 343 -2.19 13.28 -16.06
CA HIS A 343 -1.42 12.91 -17.24
C HIS A 343 -0.65 11.62 -16.93
N SER A 344 -0.03 10.97 -17.92
CA SER A 344 0.52 9.62 -17.75
C SER A 344 1.56 9.47 -16.63
N ASN A 345 2.24 10.56 -16.25
CA ASN A 345 3.33 10.53 -15.27
C ASN A 345 3.09 11.41 -14.03
N TYR A 346 1.88 11.95 -13.83
CA TYR A 346 1.63 13.00 -12.82
C TYR A 346 2.09 12.65 -11.39
N GLN A 347 2.00 11.39 -10.97
CA GLN A 347 2.54 10.93 -9.69
C GLN A 347 3.97 10.42 -9.78
N VAL A 348 4.36 9.87 -10.94
CA VAL A 348 5.73 9.41 -11.22
C VAL A 348 6.70 10.59 -11.15
N ASP A 349 6.27 11.79 -11.54
CA ASP A 349 7.09 13.00 -11.48
C ASP A 349 7.32 13.46 -10.03
N PHE A 350 6.33 13.27 -9.13
CA PHE A 350 6.55 13.44 -7.68
C PHE A 350 7.55 12.43 -7.14
N ALA A 351 7.40 11.15 -7.48
CA ALA A 351 8.34 10.09 -7.09
C ALA A 351 9.77 10.42 -7.55
N ALA A 352 9.94 10.82 -8.80
CA ALA A 352 11.22 11.21 -9.37
C ALA A 352 11.87 12.36 -8.60
N ARG A 353 11.09 13.41 -8.30
CA ARG A 353 11.61 14.56 -7.56
C ARG A 353 11.99 14.20 -6.13
N ILE A 354 11.15 13.44 -5.43
CA ILE A 354 11.42 12.99 -4.05
C ILE A 354 12.67 12.10 -4.03
N ARG A 355 12.80 11.15 -4.97
CA ARG A 355 13.96 10.27 -5.07
C ARG A 355 15.25 11.06 -5.26
N ARG A 356 15.27 12.03 -6.18
CA ARG A 356 16.43 12.90 -6.40
C ARG A 356 16.83 13.62 -5.11
N GLU A 357 15.87 14.19 -4.39
CA GLU A 357 16.13 14.95 -3.16
C GLU A 357 16.63 14.07 -2.01
N ILE A 358 16.11 12.83 -1.89
CA ILE A 358 16.62 11.82 -0.95
C ILE A 358 18.09 11.48 -1.27
N ARG A 359 18.41 11.23 -2.55
CA ARG A 359 19.79 10.89 -2.97
C ARG A 359 20.74 12.08 -2.81
N ALA A 360 20.29 13.30 -3.12
CA ALA A 360 21.08 14.51 -2.97
C ALA A 360 21.52 14.76 -1.50
N CYS A 361 20.68 14.41 -0.53
CA CYS A 361 21.04 14.45 0.89
C CYS A 361 21.61 13.13 1.44
N ARG A 362 22.01 12.20 0.56
CA ARG A 362 22.63 10.90 0.88
C ARG A 362 21.78 10.01 1.80
N GLN A 363 20.47 10.14 1.73
CA GLN A 363 19.54 9.27 2.43
C GLN A 363 19.28 7.99 1.63
N THR A 364 18.92 6.93 2.35
CA THR A 364 18.83 5.57 1.79
C THR A 364 17.43 5.13 1.43
N THR A 365 16.38 5.78 1.94
CA THR A 365 14.97 5.43 1.66
C THR A 365 14.73 5.23 0.17
N LEU A 366 14.15 4.09 -0.19
CA LEU A 366 13.76 3.76 -1.55
C LEU A 366 12.46 4.48 -1.91
N VAL A 367 12.19 4.63 -3.21
CA VAL A 367 10.97 5.30 -3.70
C VAL A 367 10.16 4.35 -4.57
N GLY A 368 8.88 4.21 -4.25
CA GLY A 368 7.88 3.58 -5.09
C GLY A 368 7.13 4.60 -5.93
N ALA A 369 6.94 4.31 -7.21
CA ALA A 369 6.08 5.11 -8.09
C ALA A 369 4.78 4.37 -8.43
N VAL A 370 3.66 5.10 -8.38
CA VAL A 370 2.32 4.59 -8.72
C VAL A 370 1.59 5.59 -9.62
N GLY A 371 0.61 5.10 -10.38
CA GLY A 371 -0.35 5.94 -11.10
C GLY A 371 -0.23 5.85 -12.61
N LEU A 372 -1.27 5.28 -13.23
CA LEU A 372 -1.42 5.16 -14.69
C LEU A 372 -0.24 4.48 -15.41
N ILE A 373 0.57 3.70 -14.68
CA ILE A 373 1.57 2.81 -15.28
C ILE A 373 0.83 1.61 -15.88
N THR A 374 0.84 1.51 -17.21
CA THR A 374 0.17 0.44 -17.97
C THR A 374 1.11 -0.25 -18.97
N GLU A 375 2.07 0.47 -19.53
CA GLU A 375 2.95 -0.07 -20.58
C GLU A 375 4.26 -0.62 -20.00
N ALA A 376 4.73 -1.75 -20.55
CA ALA A 376 5.93 -2.44 -20.09
C ALA A 376 7.19 -1.58 -20.22
N GLU A 377 7.33 -0.83 -21.31
CA GLU A 377 8.43 0.08 -21.57
C GLU A 377 8.42 1.26 -20.59
N ALA A 378 7.25 1.84 -20.32
CA ALA A 378 7.12 2.91 -19.34
C ALA A 378 7.49 2.42 -17.93
N ALA A 379 7.00 1.24 -17.54
CA ALA A 379 7.38 0.57 -16.30
C ALA A 379 8.91 0.34 -16.19
N ARG A 380 9.54 -0.13 -17.26
CA ARG A 380 11.00 -0.29 -17.33
C ARG A 380 11.70 1.04 -17.12
N ASP A 381 11.34 2.06 -17.89
CA ASP A 381 12.03 3.34 -17.92
C ASP A 381 11.95 4.08 -16.58
N ILE A 382 10.90 3.84 -15.79
CA ILE A 382 10.76 4.40 -14.44
C ILE A 382 11.87 3.92 -13.48
N VAL A 383 12.28 2.66 -13.58
CA VAL A 383 13.22 2.03 -12.63
C VAL A 383 14.59 1.70 -13.24
N GLN A 384 14.78 1.91 -14.54
CA GLN A 384 16.00 1.52 -15.25
C GLN A 384 17.22 2.21 -14.65
N GLY A 385 18.23 1.41 -14.31
CA GLY A 385 19.46 1.89 -13.68
C GLY A 385 19.35 2.22 -12.20
N ALA A 386 18.25 1.89 -11.50
CA ALA A 386 18.05 2.23 -10.08
C ALA A 386 19.16 1.73 -9.12
N ASP A 387 19.90 0.69 -9.51
CA ASP A 387 21.00 0.10 -8.75
C ASP A 387 22.38 0.63 -9.15
N GLU A 388 22.47 1.49 -10.16
CA GLU A 388 23.72 1.93 -10.76
C GLU A 388 24.20 3.25 -10.15
N VAL A 389 25.52 3.44 -10.09
CA VAL A 389 26.13 4.70 -9.67
C VAL A 389 26.04 5.68 -10.85
N PHE A 390 25.19 6.70 -10.75
CA PHE A 390 24.95 7.64 -11.84
C PHE A 390 26.18 8.48 -12.17
N SER A 391 26.61 8.44 -13.42
CA SER A 391 27.59 9.36 -14.01
C SER A 391 26.99 10.34 -15.02
N ASN A 392 25.71 10.16 -15.42
CA ASN A 392 25.03 10.91 -16.49
C ASN A 392 23.63 11.40 -16.05
N ASP A 393 23.03 12.31 -16.85
CA ASP A 393 21.77 13.04 -16.57
C ASP A 393 20.46 12.22 -16.57
N GLN A 394 20.50 10.90 -16.81
CA GLN A 394 19.30 10.05 -16.78
C GLN A 394 19.16 9.33 -15.44
N GLU A 395 18.57 10.02 -14.47
CA GLU A 395 18.23 9.45 -13.17
C GLU A 395 16.91 8.66 -13.24
N PRO A 396 16.82 7.46 -12.62
CA PRO A 396 15.60 6.71 -12.49
C PRO A 396 14.64 7.45 -11.57
N LYS A 397 13.37 7.26 -11.88
CA LYS A 397 12.24 7.93 -11.23
C LYS A 397 11.81 7.22 -9.96
N ALA A 398 12.05 5.91 -9.87
CA ALA A 398 11.73 5.10 -8.71
C ALA A 398 12.66 3.88 -8.60
N ASP A 399 12.62 3.20 -7.46
CA ASP A 399 13.30 1.93 -7.23
C ASP A 399 12.35 0.73 -7.43
N VAL A 400 11.04 0.93 -7.34
CA VAL A 400 9.98 -0.07 -7.59
C VAL A 400 8.75 0.61 -8.20
N ILE A 401 7.99 -0.12 -9.02
CA ILE A 401 6.68 0.33 -9.49
C ILE A 401 5.54 -0.36 -8.76
N LEU A 402 4.47 0.38 -8.50
CA LEU A 402 3.22 -0.14 -7.99
C LEU A 402 2.10 0.10 -9.01
N MET A 403 1.32 -0.92 -9.32
CA MET A 403 0.20 -0.83 -10.25
C MET A 403 -1.10 -1.29 -9.59
N ALA A 404 -2.19 -0.59 -9.90
CA ALA A 404 -3.53 -0.88 -9.36
C ALA A 404 -4.44 -1.40 -10.49
N ARG A 405 -5.21 -0.49 -11.10
CA ARG A 405 -6.25 -0.77 -12.11
C ARG A 405 -5.79 -1.62 -13.30
N GLN A 406 -4.51 -1.58 -13.68
CA GLN A 406 -3.99 -2.46 -14.75
C GLN A 406 -4.11 -3.93 -14.34
N PHE A 407 -3.74 -4.28 -13.11
CA PHE A 407 -3.82 -5.66 -12.62
C PHE A 407 -5.26 -6.15 -12.45
N LEU A 408 -6.22 -5.27 -12.17
CA LEU A 408 -7.64 -5.65 -12.14
C LEU A 408 -8.15 -6.08 -13.52
N ARG A 409 -7.64 -5.47 -14.60
CA ARG A 409 -8.03 -5.79 -15.98
C ARG A 409 -7.19 -6.94 -16.56
N GLU A 410 -5.90 -6.93 -16.27
CA GLU A 410 -4.92 -7.83 -16.84
C GLU A 410 -4.00 -8.37 -15.73
N PRO A 411 -4.44 -9.39 -14.98
CA PRO A 411 -3.63 -9.97 -13.91
C PRO A 411 -2.37 -10.70 -14.43
N GLY A 412 -2.31 -11.02 -15.73
CA GLY A 412 -1.15 -11.61 -16.40
C GLY A 412 -0.07 -10.62 -16.84
N TRP A 413 -0.22 -9.34 -16.49
CA TRP A 413 0.60 -8.25 -17.03
C TRP A 413 2.11 -8.49 -16.90
N VAL A 414 2.61 -9.08 -15.81
CA VAL A 414 4.06 -9.32 -15.66
C VAL A 414 4.60 -10.27 -16.72
N PHE A 415 3.85 -11.32 -17.07
CA PHE A 415 4.22 -12.22 -18.16
C PHE A 415 4.14 -11.52 -19.52
N ALA A 416 3.12 -10.69 -19.74
CA ALA A 416 3.00 -9.90 -20.96
C ALA A 416 4.18 -8.91 -21.11
N ALA A 417 4.55 -8.23 -20.02
CA ALA A 417 5.69 -7.32 -19.96
C ALA A 417 7.02 -8.04 -20.19
N ALA A 418 7.21 -9.22 -19.58
CA ALA A 418 8.39 -10.05 -19.78
C ALA A 418 8.54 -10.45 -21.25
N LYS A 419 7.44 -10.90 -21.88
CA LYS A 419 7.41 -11.22 -23.31
C LYS A 419 7.72 -9.99 -24.17
N LYS A 420 7.10 -8.84 -23.87
CA LYS A 420 7.29 -7.58 -24.61
C LYS A 420 8.73 -7.08 -24.54
N LEU A 421 9.36 -7.22 -23.38
CA LEU A 421 10.73 -6.78 -23.11
C LEU A 421 11.78 -7.88 -23.39
N ASN A 422 11.39 -9.02 -23.97
CA ASN A 422 12.25 -10.16 -24.27
C ASN A 422 13.05 -10.69 -23.06
N VAL A 423 12.40 -10.76 -21.89
CA VAL A 423 12.99 -11.28 -20.65
C VAL A 423 12.50 -12.71 -20.40
N PRO A 424 13.39 -13.72 -20.46
CA PRO A 424 13.04 -15.07 -20.04
C PRO A 424 12.75 -15.08 -18.54
N VAL A 425 11.52 -15.46 -18.18
CA VAL A 425 11.07 -15.59 -16.79
C VAL A 425 10.60 -17.01 -16.52
N SER A 426 10.73 -17.43 -15.27
CA SER A 426 10.07 -18.62 -14.76
C SER A 426 8.55 -18.44 -14.79
N ILE A 427 7.83 -19.56 -14.90
CA ILE A 427 6.37 -19.60 -14.95
C ILE A 427 5.82 -20.55 -13.89
N THR A 428 4.54 -20.40 -13.58
CA THR A 428 3.83 -21.30 -12.67
C THR A 428 3.84 -22.70 -13.26
N ASN A 429 4.33 -23.69 -12.51
CA ASN A 429 4.55 -25.05 -13.03
C ASN A 429 3.28 -25.64 -13.65
N GLN A 430 2.13 -25.38 -13.03
CA GLN A 430 0.82 -25.83 -13.49
C GLN A 430 0.39 -25.20 -14.83
N PHE A 431 0.90 -24.02 -15.18
CA PHE A 431 0.56 -23.29 -16.42
C PHE A 431 1.49 -23.62 -17.59
N SER A 432 2.51 -24.46 -17.39
CA SER A 432 3.51 -24.81 -18.42
C SER A 432 2.96 -25.25 -19.77
N ARG A 433 1.81 -25.93 -19.78
CA ARG A 433 1.14 -26.38 -21.02
C ARG A 433 0.32 -25.29 -21.72
N GLY A 434 0.12 -24.14 -21.09
CA GLY A 434 -0.62 -23.00 -21.66
C GLY A 434 0.24 -22.03 -22.46
N LEU A 435 1.55 -22.30 -22.59
CA LEU A 435 2.51 -21.48 -23.35
C LEU A 435 2.76 -21.99 -24.79
N LEU A 436 1.93 -22.93 -25.28
CA LEU A 436 2.03 -23.45 -26.66
C LEU A 436 1.78 -22.37 -27.71
#